data_AF-X1UGG1-F1
#
_entry.id   AF-X1UGG1-F1
#
_cell.length_a   1.000
_cell.length_b   1.000
_cell.length_c   1.000
_cell.angle_alpha   90.00
_cell.angle_beta   90.00
_cell.angle_gamma   90.00
#
_symmetry.space_group_name_H-M   'P 1'
#
loop_
_entity.id
_entity.type
_entity.pdbx_description
1 polymer ?
#
loop_
_entity_poly.entity_id
_entity_poly.type
_entity_poly.pdbx_seq_one_letter_code
_entity_poly.pdbx_strand_id
1 'polypeptide(L)' 'MNIRILGAHNCETRTTGCICLIIDDVLAIDAGELTSSLSMSEQKKLKAIL' A
#
# COMPACT_ATOMS: atom_id res chain seq x y z
N MET A 1 9.72 -12.40 5.62
CA MET A 1 9.49 -10.97 5.38
C MET A 1 9.38 -10.75 3.88
N ASN A 2 8.15 -10.63 3.40
CA ASN A 2 7.79 -10.27 2.04
C ASN A 2 7.41 -8.78 2.01
N ILE A 3 7.98 -8.02 1.08
CA ILE A 3 7.65 -6.61 0.89
C ILE A 3 7.04 -6.46 -0.49
N ARG A 4 5.80 -5.99 -0.57
CA ARG A 4 5.18 -5.51 -1.81
C ARG A 4 5.21 -3.99 -1.81
N ILE A 5 5.69 -3.43 -2.91
CA ILE A 5 5.66 -1.98 -3.16
C ILE A 5 4.43 -1.72 -4.02
N LEU A 6 3.44 -1.02 -3.48
CA LEU A 6 2.26 -0.60 -4.25
C LEU A 6 2.57 0.69 -4.99
N GLY A 7 3.19 1.65 -4.30
CA GLY A 7 3.70 2.88 -4.88
C GLY A 7 5.05 3.28 -4.30
N ALA A 8 5.78 4.11 -5.03
CA ALA A 8 7.16 4.49 -4.72
C ALA A 8 7.48 5.97 -5.02
N HIS A 9 6.45 6.79 -5.22
CA HIS A 9 6.60 8.19 -5.60
C HIS A 9 6.05 9.12 -4.52
N ASN A 10 6.59 10.34 -4.44
CA ASN A 10 6.09 11.36 -3.50
C ASN A 10 4.81 12.07 -3.98
N CYS A 11 4.43 11.86 -5.24
CA CYS A 11 3.25 12.48 -5.83
C CYS A 11 2.57 11.47 -6.75
N GLU A 12 1.25 11.36 -6.61
CA GLU A 12 0.41 10.55 -7.47
C GLU A 12 0.23 11.24 -8.83
N THR A 13 0.26 10.44 -9.88
CA THR A 13 -0.11 10.84 -11.24
C THR A 13 -1.07 9.80 -11.80
N ARG A 14 -1.48 9.97 -13.05
CA ARG A 14 -2.32 8.97 -13.74
C ARG A 14 -1.68 7.58 -13.81
N THR A 15 -0.35 7.47 -13.76
CA THR A 15 0.37 6.19 -13.98
C THR A 15 1.36 5.84 -12.88
N THR A 16 1.42 6.65 -11.81
CA THR A 16 2.32 6.44 -10.67
C THR A 16 1.55 6.73 -9.40
N GLY A 17 1.65 5.90 -8.36
CA GLY A 17 1.04 6.23 -7.08
C GLY A 17 2.01 6.61 -5.98
N CYS A 18 1.43 7.20 -4.94
CA CYS A 18 2.14 7.63 -3.75
C CYS A 18 2.81 6.45 -3.04
N ILE A 19 3.89 6.70 -2.31
CA ILE A 19 4.59 5.66 -1.58
C ILE A 19 3.60 4.80 -0.75
N CYS A 20 3.73 3.48 -0.89
CA CYS A 20 3.01 2.50 -0.09
C CYS A 20 3.66 1.14 -0.10
N LEU A 21 4.03 0.65 1.09
CA LEU A 21 4.67 -0.64 1.30
C LEU A 21 3.74 -1.55 2.08
N ILE A 22 3.61 -2.79 1.64
CA ILE A 22 2.91 -3.86 2.36
C ILE A 22 3.93 -4.89 2.83
N ILE A 23 3.95 -5.14 4.14
CA ILE A 23 4.81 -6.13 4.79
C ILE A 23 3.96 -7.34 5.16
N ASP A 24 4.35 -8.50 4.64
CA ASP A 24 3.72 -9.80 4.91
C ASP A 24 2.18 -9.80 4.77
N ASP A 25 1.64 -8.98 3.85
CA ASP A 25 0.20 -8.76 3.60
C ASP A 25 -0.64 -8.30 4.81
N VAL A 26 0.00 -7.88 5.92
CA VAL A 26 -0.69 -7.54 7.18
C VAL A 26 -0.33 -6.15 7.74
N LEU A 27 0.74 -5.52 7.27
CA LEU A 27 1.16 -4.20 7.73
C LEU A 27 1.35 -3.29 6.51
N ALA A 28 0.68 -2.13 6.51
CA ALA A 28 0.97 -1.07 5.55
C ALA A 28 1.89 -0.02 6.18
N ILE A 29 2.90 0.42 5.45
CA ILE A 29 3.78 1.55 5.82
C ILE A 29 3.61 2.61 4.74
N ASP A 30 3.29 3.83 5.18
CA ASP A 30 3.02 4.99 4.33
C ASP A 30 1.88 4.67 3.35
N ALA A 31 0.62 4.78 3.76
CA ALA A 31 -0.53 4.21 3.03
C ALA A 31 -1.01 5.05 1.82
N GLY A 32 -0.11 5.70 1.09
CA GLY A 32 -0.44 6.70 0.06
C GLY A 32 -1.24 6.16 -1.14
N GLU A 33 -0.96 4.94 -1.60
CA GLU A 33 -1.67 4.27 -2.72
C GLU A 33 -2.59 3.12 -2.26
N LEU A 34 -2.84 3.01 -0.95
CA LEU A 34 -3.42 1.80 -0.37
C LEU A 34 -4.81 1.45 -0.95
N THR A 35 -5.69 2.43 -1.03
CA THR A 35 -7.10 2.22 -1.40
C THR A 35 -7.33 2.13 -2.91
N SER A 36 -6.43 2.70 -3.72
CA SER A 36 -6.45 2.59 -5.18
C SER A 36 -5.80 1.30 -5.68
N SER A 37 -4.81 0.75 -4.95
CA SER A 37 -4.14 -0.50 -5.32
C SER A 37 -4.74 -1.78 -4.72
N LEU A 38 -5.34 -1.72 -3.52
CA LEU A 38 -5.87 -2.92 -2.84
C LEU A 38 -7.40 -3.02 -2.93
N SER A 39 -7.87 -4.24 -3.18
CA SER A 39 -9.30 -4.55 -3.03
C SER A 39 -9.76 -4.44 -1.57
N MET A 40 -11.05 -4.25 -1.34
CA MET A 40 -11.63 -4.19 0.02
C MET A 40 -11.35 -5.46 0.84
N SER A 41 -11.25 -6.63 0.21
CA SER A 41 -10.91 -7.88 0.88
C SER A 41 -9.43 -7.95 1.29
N GLU A 42 -8.52 -7.35 0.52
CA GLU A 42 -7.10 -7.21 0.89
C GLU A 42 -6.93 -6.18 1.99
N GLN A 43 -7.60 -5.02 1.92
CA GLN A 43 -7.56 -3.99 2.95
C GLN A 43 -8.00 -4.55 4.33
N LYS A 44 -9.00 -5.44 4.36
CA LYS A 44 -9.48 -6.10 5.59
C LYS A 44 -8.48 -7.07 6.23
N LYS A 45 -7.44 -7.50 5.51
CA LYS A 45 -6.38 -8.39 6.06
C LYS A 45 -5.32 -7.60 6.83
N LEU A 46 -5.22 -6.29 6.57
CA LEU A 46 -4.29 -5.42 7.27
C LEU A 46 -4.64 -5.37 8.76
N LYS A 47 -3.61 -5.58 9.57
CA LYS A 47 -3.67 -5.56 11.04
C LYS A 47 -3.22 -4.21 11.59
N ALA A 48 -2.40 -3.47 10.85
CA ALA A 48 -1.89 -2.16 11.22
C ALA A 48 -1.54 -1.32 9.99
N ILE A 49 -1.53 0.00 10.19
CA ILE A 49 -1.07 1.01 9.24
C ILE A 49 -0.14 1.95 10.03
N LEU A 50 1.05 2.23 9.49
CA LEU A 50 2.07 3.10 10.10
C LEU A 50 2.47 4.24 9.17
#